data_AF-A0A0Q4UJ46-F1
#
_entry.id   AF-A0A0Q4UJ46-F1
#
_cell.length_a   1.000
_cell.length_b   1.000
_cell.length_c   1.000
_cell.angle_alpha   90.00
_cell.angle_beta   90.00
_cell.angle_gamma   90.00
#
_symmetry.space_group_name_H-M   'P 1'
#
loop_
_entity.id
_entity.type
_entity.pdbx_description
1 polymer ?
#
loop_
_entity_poly.entity_id
_entity_poly.type
_entity_poly.pdbx_seq_one_letter_code
_entity_poly.pdbx_strand_id
1 'polypeptide(L)' 'MEHEPGIFEQRDEAAELAADERALVDFRAGRFVPHEKMAEWLKTWGTPDRKPLPREWLE' A
#
# COMPACT_ATOMS: atom_id res chain seq x y z
N MET A 1 -13.36 -29.25 -13.75
CA MET A 1 -11.90 -28.97 -13.79
C MET A 1 -11.59 -28.34 -12.46
N GLU A 2 -10.76 -28.96 -11.63
CA GLU A 2 -10.29 -28.34 -10.38
C GLU A 2 -9.18 -27.34 -10.74
N HIS A 3 -9.24 -26.14 -10.19
CA HIS A 3 -8.28 -25.05 -10.40
C HIS A 3 -7.50 -24.84 -9.09
N GLU A 4 -6.19 -24.58 -9.19
CA GLU A 4 -5.38 -24.24 -8.02
C GLU A 4 -5.85 -22.93 -7.39
N PRO A 5 -5.97 -22.82 -6.06
CA PRO A 5 -6.52 -21.60 -5.47
C PRO A 5 -5.72 -20.36 -5.87
N GLY A 6 -6.40 -19.31 -6.32
CA GLY A 6 -5.75 -18.05 -6.69
C GLY A 6 -5.06 -17.37 -5.52
N ILE A 7 -4.16 -16.42 -5.80
CA ILE A 7 -3.44 -15.65 -4.76
C ILE A 7 -4.36 -14.87 -3.80
N PHE A 8 -5.61 -14.65 -4.18
CA PHE A 8 -6.64 -13.98 -3.35
C PHE A 8 -7.59 -14.97 -2.65
N GLU A 9 -7.48 -16.27 -2.95
CA GLU A 9 -8.29 -17.34 -2.36
C GLU A 9 -7.56 -18.02 -1.18
N GLN A 10 -6.32 -17.62 -0.92
CA GLN A 10 -5.49 -18.12 0.17
C GLN A 10 -5.21 -16.96 1.14
N ARG A 11 -5.81 -17.01 2.33
CA ARG A 11 -5.51 -16.04 3.40
C ARG A 11 -4.44 -16.60 4.32
N ASP A 12 -3.40 -15.79 4.55
CA ASP A 12 -2.39 -16.04 5.57
C ASP A 12 -2.61 -15.04 6.70
N GLU A 13 -3.38 -15.45 7.71
CA GLU A 13 -3.74 -14.59 8.85
C GLU A 13 -2.51 -14.11 9.63
N ALA A 14 -1.45 -14.92 9.70
CA ALA A 14 -0.21 -14.55 10.38
C ALA A 14 0.55 -13.46 9.61
N ALA A 15 0.59 -13.56 8.28
CA ALA A 15 1.17 -12.53 7.43
C ALA A 15 0.37 -11.22 7.46
N GLU A 16 -0.97 -11.30 7.48
CA GLU A 16 -1.85 -10.13 7.63
C GLU A 16 -1.60 -9.41 8.96
N LEU A 17 -1.61 -10.15 10.09
CA LEU A 17 -1.35 -9.57 11.41
C LEU A 17 0.05 -8.92 11.50
N ALA A 18 1.07 -9.58 10.97
CA ALA A 18 2.42 -9.03 10.95
C ALA A 18 2.51 -7.76 10.09
N ALA A 19 1.70 -7.62 9.03
CA ALA A 19 1.64 -6.41 8.23
C ALA A 19 0.99 -5.24 8.99
N ASP A 20 -0.10 -5.52 9.71
CA ASP A 20 -0.79 -4.52 10.54
C ASP A 20 0.12 -4.01 11.67
N GLU A 21 0.84 -4.90 12.35
CA GLU A 21 1.78 -4.52 13.40
C GLU A 21 2.89 -3.60 12.88
N ARG A 22 3.46 -3.91 11.69
CA ARG A 22 4.45 -3.04 11.04
C ARG A 22 3.86 -1.67 10.72
N ALA A 23 2.67 -1.62 10.13
CA ALA A 23 2.00 -0.37 9.77
C ALA A 23 1.73 0.52 11.00
N LEU A 24 1.32 -0.08 12.12
CA LEU A 24 1.13 0.65 13.38
C LEU A 24 2.43 1.22 13.94
N VAL A 25 3.55 0.49 13.82
CA VAL A 25 4.88 0.97 14.22
C VAL A 25 5.29 2.17 13.37
N ASP A 26 5.10 2.09 12.05
CA ASP A 26 5.39 3.20 11.12
C ASP A 26 4.53 4.43 11.42
N PHE A 27 3.23 4.25 11.64
CA PHE A 27 2.32 5.33 12.01
C PHE A 27 2.75 6.03 13.29
N ARG A 28 3.07 5.28 14.36
CA ARG A 28 3.54 5.84 15.64
C ARG A 28 4.88 6.55 15.51
N ALA A 29 5.74 6.11 14.59
CA ALA A 29 7.01 6.75 14.29
C ALA A 29 6.91 7.95 13.33
N GLY A 30 5.69 8.28 12.85
CA GLY A 30 5.49 9.36 11.88
C GLY A 30 5.94 9.03 10.46
N ARG A 31 6.23 7.75 10.16
CA ARG A 31 6.57 7.26 8.81
C ARG A 31 5.30 6.98 8.01
N PHE A 32 4.62 8.03 7.60
CA PHE A 32 3.44 7.91 6.73
C PHE A 32 3.31 9.12 5.81
N VAL A 33 2.55 8.94 4.73
CA VAL A 33 2.22 10.01 3.80
C VAL A 33 0.88 10.63 4.20
N PRO A 34 0.79 11.96 4.44
CA PRO A 34 -0.48 12.62 4.70
C PRO A 34 -1.49 12.39 3.57
N HIS A 35 -2.77 12.21 3.94
CA HIS A 35 -3.83 11.91 2.99
C HIS A 35 -3.90 12.91 1.83
N GLU A 36 -3.79 14.21 2.11
CA GLU A 36 -3.86 15.27 1.09
C GLU A 36 -2.79 15.09 0.00
N LYS A 37 -1.55 14.79 0.40
CA LYS A 37 -0.44 14.52 -0.54
C LYS A 37 -0.69 13.26 -1.36
N MET A 38 -1.19 12.19 -0.74
CA MET A 38 -1.54 10.96 -1.45
C MET A 38 -2.66 11.20 -2.47
N ALA A 39 -3.70 11.94 -2.08
CA ALA A 39 -4.84 12.26 -2.93
C ALA A 39 -4.44 13.11 -4.14
N GLU A 40 -3.56 14.11 -3.95
CA GLU A 40 -3.00 14.91 -5.04
C GLU A 40 -2.23 14.06 -6.06
N TRP A 41 -1.40 13.13 -5.58
CA TRP A 41 -0.68 12.22 -6.45
C TRP A 41 -1.62 11.26 -7.20
N LEU A 42 -2.62 10.69 -6.52
CA LEU A 42 -3.62 9.81 -7.14
C LEU A 42 -4.43 10.51 -8.22
N LYS A 43 -4.69 11.82 -8.11
CA LYS A 43 -5.36 12.60 -9.18
C LYS A 43 -4.57 12.63 -10.49
N THR A 44 -3.25 12.40 -10.46
CA THR A 44 -2.44 12.32 -11.69
C THR A 44 -2.63 11.00 -12.42
N TRP A 45 -3.12 9.96 -11.74
CA TRP A 45 -3.30 8.65 -12.34
C TRP A 45 -4.40 8.67 -13.41
N GLY A 46 -4.17 7.98 -14.52
CA GLY A 46 -5.10 7.97 -15.66
C GLY A 46 -5.11 9.26 -16.47
N THR A 47 -4.22 10.21 -16.18
CA THR A 47 -4.05 11.47 -16.93
C THR A 47 -2.69 11.49 -17.66
N PRO A 48 -2.50 12.36 -18.67
CA PRO A 48 -1.18 12.61 -19.25
C PRO A 48 -0.13 13.08 -18.24
N ASP A 49 -0.57 13.68 -17.13
CA ASP A 49 0.30 14.22 -16.07
C ASP A 49 0.69 13.19 -15.00
N ARG A 50 0.47 11.88 -15.26
CA ARG A 50 0.81 10.81 -14.31
C ARG A 50 2.25 10.95 -13.81
N LYS A 51 2.40 11.06 -12.49
CA LYS A 51 3.71 11.12 -11.83
C LYS A 51 4.13 9.76 -11.29
N PRO A 52 5.44 9.43 -11.28
CA PRO A 52 5.93 8.26 -10.56
C PRO A 52 5.61 8.39 -9.06
N LEU A 53 5.62 7.27 -8.33
CA LEU A 53 5.57 7.32 -6.87
C LEU A 53 6.82 8.06 -6.36
N PRO A 54 6.68 9.06 -5.47
CA PRO A 54 7.83 9.73 -4.88
C PRO A 54 8.72 8.73 -4.14
N ARG A 55 10.03 8.75 -4.42
CA ARG A 55 10.98 7.74 -3.92
C ARG A 55 11.17 7.86 -2.41
N GLU A 56 11.08 9.08 -1.89
CA GLU A 56 11.13 9.38 -0.46
C GLU A 56 9.95 8.80 0.33
N TRP A 57 8.90 8.28 -0.32
CA TRP A 57 7.81 7.57 0.37
C TRP A 57 8.12 6.07 0.58
N LEU A 58 9.25 5.58 0.04
CA LEU A 58 9.68 4.18 0.12
C LEU A 58 10.82 3.95 1.12
N GLU A 59 11.27 5.01 1.80
CA GLU A 59 12.36 5.00 2.80
C GLU A 59 11.81 5.05 4.22
#